data_AF-A0A1U8HT15-F1
#
_entry.id   AF-A0A1U8HT15-F1
#
_cell.length_a   1.000
_cell.length_b   1.000
_cell.length_c   1.000
_cell.angle_alpha   90.00
_cell.angle_beta   90.00
_cell.angle_gamma   90.00
#
_symmetry.space_group_name_H-M   'P 1'
#
loop_
_entity.id
_entity.type
_entity.pdbx_description
1 polymer ?
#
loop_
_entity_poly.entity_id
_entity_poly.type
_entity_poly.pdbx_seq_one_letter_code
_entity_poly.pdbx_strand_id
1 'polypeptide(L)'
;MEKVGLVPWRKCEKGFQKRCKAANNAEALDRKGMINFFSRRKSESGLRYLKKATEKGHVEAVYTYGIILICLGGELSKQGLRVLSSLHLPKPNEGSSRMIASCSSKTEKFLRCMWVHVALTGPKGICCNCDCDIEEKPNHSTSTECQTWDASNDVGHCCDYCFWDREANLFCSLLRKYLVN
;
A
#
# COMPACT_ATOMS: atom_id res chain seq x y z
N MET A 1 -9.47 23.02 -5.25
CA MET A 1 -9.83 22.42 -3.95
C MET A 1 -8.63 22.54 -3.02
N GLU A 2 -8.77 23.24 -1.89
CA GLU A 2 -7.69 23.40 -0.90
C GLU A 2 -7.23 22.03 -0.38
N LYS A 3 -5.92 21.87 -0.19
CA LYS A 3 -5.32 20.63 0.33
C LYS A 3 -5.66 20.49 1.82
N VAL A 4 -6.73 19.79 2.11
CA VAL A 4 -7.19 19.43 3.45
C VAL A 4 -6.09 18.53 4.07
N GLY A 5 -5.41 19.00 5.13
CA GLY A 5 -4.18 18.41 5.70
C GLY A 5 -4.36 17.19 6.63
N LEU A 6 -3.59 16.12 6.40
CA LEU A 6 -3.86 14.74 6.84
C LEU A 6 -4.43 14.49 8.28
N VAL A 7 -4.00 15.19 9.33
CA VAL A 7 -4.55 15.18 10.73
C VAL A 7 -3.70 16.10 11.64
N PRO A 8 -4.17 16.52 12.85
CA PRO A 8 -5.49 16.29 13.46
C PRO A 8 -6.48 17.43 13.17
N TRP A 9 -7.66 17.01 12.74
CA TRP A 9 -8.70 17.89 12.23
C TRP A 9 -9.49 18.62 13.33
N ARG A 10 -9.65 19.95 13.20
CA ARG A 10 -10.45 20.81 14.09
C ARG A 10 -11.95 20.47 13.99
N LYS A 11 -12.78 20.94 14.95
CA LYS A 11 -14.21 20.59 15.09
C LYS A 11 -15.02 20.69 13.77
N CYS A 12 -14.78 21.70 12.92
CA CYS A 12 -15.52 21.92 11.67
C CYS A 12 -15.27 20.85 10.60
N GLU A 13 -14.08 20.27 10.58
CA GLU A 13 -13.68 19.28 9.57
C GLU A 13 -14.36 17.92 9.80
N LYS A 14 -14.78 17.62 11.03
CA LYS A 14 -15.59 16.42 11.34
C LYS A 14 -16.94 16.45 10.63
N GLY A 15 -17.56 17.63 10.51
CA GLY A 15 -18.85 17.80 9.82
C GLY A 15 -18.72 17.60 8.31
N PHE A 16 -17.69 18.20 7.71
CA PHE A 16 -17.35 17.99 6.30
C PHE A 16 -17.08 16.52 5.99
N GLN A 17 -16.26 15.85 6.81
CA GLN A 17 -15.97 14.43 6.65
C GLN A 17 -17.23 13.57 6.71
N LYS A 18 -18.18 13.85 7.63
CA LYS A 18 -19.46 13.12 7.70
C LYS A 18 -20.25 13.26 6.39
N ARG A 19 -20.32 14.46 5.82
CA ARG A 19 -20.99 14.70 4.53
C ARG A 19 -20.29 13.99 3.37
N CYS A 20 -18.97 14.08 3.27
CA CYS A 20 -18.22 13.36 2.22
C CYS A 20 -18.44 11.84 2.29
N LYS A 21 -18.47 11.27 3.50
CA LYS A 21 -18.78 9.84 3.70
C LYS A 21 -20.23 9.50 3.33
N ALA A 22 -21.19 10.35 3.73
CA ALA A 22 -22.60 10.16 3.37
C ALA A 22 -22.79 10.22 1.83
N ALA A 23 -22.00 11.06 1.16
CA ALA A 23 -21.93 11.14 -0.29
C ALA A 23 -21.10 10.02 -0.95
N ASN A 24 -20.59 9.04 -0.18
CA ASN A 24 -19.68 7.98 -0.67
C ASN A 24 -18.50 8.50 -1.50
N ASN A 25 -17.93 9.65 -1.10
CA ASN A 25 -16.74 10.20 -1.74
C ASN A 25 -15.53 9.25 -1.56
N ALA A 26 -14.87 8.90 -2.66
CA ALA A 26 -13.87 7.84 -2.68
C ALA A 26 -12.62 8.18 -1.84
N GLU A 27 -12.12 9.41 -1.92
CA GLU A 27 -11.01 9.92 -1.08
C GLU A 27 -11.37 9.85 0.42
N ALA A 28 -12.59 10.27 0.79
CA ALA A 28 -13.01 10.23 2.19
C ALA A 28 -13.13 8.79 2.73
N LEU A 29 -13.51 7.84 1.88
CA LEU A 29 -13.55 6.42 2.21
C LEU A 29 -12.13 5.85 2.36
N ASP A 30 -11.23 6.17 1.43
CA ASP A 30 -9.82 5.76 1.46
C ASP A 30 -9.13 6.20 2.76
N ARG A 31 -9.14 7.51 3.06
CA ARG A 31 -8.55 8.05 4.31
C ARG A 31 -9.13 7.40 5.56
N LYS A 32 -10.45 7.15 5.55
CA LYS A 32 -11.13 6.50 6.69
C LYS A 32 -10.70 5.05 6.83
N GLY A 33 -10.51 4.36 5.71
CA GLY A 33 -9.95 3.02 5.60
C GLY A 33 -8.56 2.95 6.19
N MET A 34 -7.64 3.81 5.71
CA MET A 34 -6.26 3.92 6.19
C MET A 34 -6.19 4.15 7.71
N ILE A 35 -6.92 5.16 8.22
CA ILE A 35 -6.94 5.46 9.66
C ILE A 35 -7.45 4.25 10.46
N ASN A 36 -8.57 3.67 10.05
CA ASN A 36 -9.16 2.56 10.78
C ASN A 36 -8.26 1.31 10.71
N PHE A 37 -7.63 1.05 9.57
CA PHE A 37 -6.82 -0.14 9.37
C PHE A 37 -5.57 -0.12 10.26
N PHE A 38 -4.79 0.97 10.18
CA PHE A 38 -3.52 1.09 10.89
C PHE A 38 -3.63 1.52 12.36
N SER A 39 -4.86 1.76 12.87
CA SER A 39 -5.12 2.03 14.29
C SER A 39 -5.40 0.76 15.11
N ARG A 40 -5.14 0.80 16.42
CA ARG A 40 -5.15 -0.34 17.38
C ARG A 40 -6.30 -1.36 17.34
N ARG A 41 -7.48 -1.06 16.79
CA ARG A 41 -8.71 -1.87 17.02
C ARG A 41 -9.71 -1.94 15.87
N LYS A 42 -9.38 -1.47 14.66
CA LYS A 42 -10.40 -1.25 13.60
C LYS A 42 -10.03 -1.81 12.23
N SER A 43 -9.14 -2.80 12.18
CA SER A 43 -8.58 -3.39 10.94
C SER A 43 -9.64 -3.87 9.95
N GLU A 44 -10.60 -4.69 10.38
CA GLU A 44 -11.69 -5.15 9.49
C GLU A 44 -12.53 -4.01 8.92
N SER A 45 -12.85 -3.02 9.76
CA SER A 45 -13.59 -1.84 9.29
C SER A 45 -12.76 -1.01 8.31
N GLY A 46 -11.43 -0.97 8.51
CA GLY A 46 -10.48 -0.34 7.60
C GLY A 46 -10.51 -1.00 6.23
N LEU A 47 -10.35 -2.32 6.17
CA LEU A 47 -10.45 -3.10 4.93
C LEU A 47 -11.76 -2.85 4.19
N ARG A 48 -12.89 -2.82 4.91
CA ARG A 48 -14.19 -2.55 4.29
C ARG A 48 -14.28 -1.15 3.66
N TYR A 49 -13.71 -0.13 4.29
CA TYR A 49 -13.70 1.23 3.74
C TYR A 49 -12.75 1.35 2.54
N LEU A 50 -11.56 0.73 2.62
CA LEU A 50 -10.62 0.66 1.50
C LEU A 50 -11.26 -0.04 0.29
N LYS A 51 -11.89 -1.20 0.49
CA LYS A 51 -12.62 -1.92 -0.56
C LYS A 51 -13.67 -1.04 -1.24
N LYS A 52 -14.47 -0.29 -0.48
CA LYS A 52 -15.47 0.63 -1.04
C LYS A 52 -14.84 1.77 -1.84
N ALA A 53 -13.67 2.26 -1.45
CA ALA A 53 -12.94 3.27 -2.21
C ALA A 53 -12.38 2.68 -3.52
N THR A 54 -11.87 1.44 -3.48
CA THR A 54 -11.46 0.67 -4.67
C THR A 54 -12.63 0.48 -5.64
N GLU A 55 -13.81 0.06 -5.17
CA GLU A 55 -15.04 -0.10 -5.98
C GLU A 55 -15.51 1.21 -6.63
N LYS A 56 -15.04 2.36 -6.14
CA LYS A 56 -15.29 3.69 -6.71
C LYS A 56 -14.17 4.18 -7.65
N GLY A 57 -13.18 3.34 -7.94
CA GLY A 57 -12.05 3.67 -8.82
C GLY A 57 -10.99 4.56 -8.18
N HIS A 58 -10.92 4.63 -6.84
CA HIS A 58 -9.88 5.42 -6.17
C HIS A 58 -8.51 4.75 -6.32
N VAL A 59 -7.63 5.33 -7.13
CA VAL A 59 -6.34 4.73 -7.51
C VAL A 59 -5.46 4.41 -6.29
N GLU A 60 -5.35 5.32 -5.33
CA GLU A 60 -4.56 5.09 -4.10
C GLU A 60 -5.18 4.00 -3.22
N ALA A 61 -6.52 3.84 -3.25
CA ALA A 61 -7.19 2.78 -2.51
C ALA A 61 -6.97 1.43 -3.19
N VAL A 62 -7.01 1.38 -4.53
CA VAL A 62 -6.66 0.17 -5.31
C VAL A 62 -5.26 -0.30 -4.92
N TYR A 63 -4.28 0.61 -4.93
CA TYR A 63 -2.91 0.32 -4.55
C TYR A 63 -2.81 -0.18 -3.10
N THR A 64 -3.24 0.63 -2.12
CA THR A 64 -3.08 0.31 -0.69
C THR A 64 -3.86 -0.93 -0.28
N TYR A 65 -5.12 -1.06 -0.71
CA TYR A 65 -5.95 -2.23 -0.42
C TYR A 65 -5.35 -3.50 -1.02
N GLY A 66 -4.92 -3.44 -2.29
CA GLY A 66 -4.29 -4.57 -2.96
C GLY A 66 -3.02 -5.04 -2.26
N ILE A 67 -2.13 -4.11 -1.91
CA ILE A 67 -0.89 -4.41 -1.18
C ILE A 67 -1.19 -5.00 0.21
N ILE A 68 -2.14 -4.45 0.96
CA ILE A 68 -2.54 -5.00 2.27
C ILE A 68 -3.01 -6.46 2.12
N LEU A 69 -3.82 -6.76 1.11
CA LEU A 69 -4.30 -8.12 0.86
C LEU A 69 -3.16 -9.09 0.52
N ILE A 70 -2.16 -8.65 -0.25
CA ILE A 70 -0.94 -9.43 -0.52
C ILE A 70 -0.20 -9.74 0.77
N CYS A 71 0.02 -8.75 1.63
CA CYS A 71 0.70 -8.94 2.91
C CYS A 71 -0.07 -9.87 3.86
N LEU A 72 -1.40 -9.86 3.83
CA LEU A 72 -2.23 -10.77 4.63
C LEU A 72 -2.11 -12.24 4.17
N GLY A 73 -1.65 -12.48 2.93
CA GLY A 73 -1.32 -13.81 2.43
C GLY A 73 -2.53 -14.70 2.11
N GLY A 74 -2.25 -15.98 1.84
CA GLY A 74 -3.27 -16.98 1.52
C GLY A 74 -4.13 -16.62 0.31
N GLU A 75 -5.44 -16.88 0.38
CA GLU A 75 -6.37 -16.56 -0.70
C GLU A 75 -6.58 -15.04 -0.86
N LEU A 76 -6.34 -14.25 0.19
CA LEU A 76 -6.41 -12.78 0.10
C LEU A 76 -5.30 -12.24 -0.81
N SER A 77 -4.13 -12.86 -0.84
CA SER A 77 -3.05 -12.41 -1.72
C SER A 77 -3.45 -12.48 -3.20
N LYS A 78 -4.10 -13.57 -3.63
CA LYS A 78 -4.64 -13.68 -5.00
C LYS A 78 -5.70 -12.62 -5.29
N GLN A 79 -6.54 -12.28 -4.31
CA GLN A 79 -7.50 -11.18 -4.45
C GLN A 79 -6.79 -9.83 -4.57
N GLY A 80 -5.72 -9.61 -3.81
CA GLY A 80 -4.87 -8.43 -3.90
C GLY A 80 -4.31 -8.24 -5.31
N LEU A 81 -3.75 -9.29 -5.91
CA LEU A 81 -3.27 -9.26 -7.29
C LEU A 81 -4.37 -8.90 -8.31
N ARG A 82 -5.58 -9.47 -8.14
CA ARG A 82 -6.73 -9.12 -9.00
C ARG A 82 -7.19 -7.67 -8.83
N VAL A 83 -7.09 -7.12 -7.63
CA VAL A 83 -7.38 -5.69 -7.39
C VAL A 83 -6.34 -4.84 -8.13
N LEU A 84 -5.06 -5.19 -8.00
CA LEU A 84 -3.95 -4.43 -8.55
C LEU A 84 -3.81 -4.58 -10.07
N SER A 85 -4.38 -5.61 -10.70
CA SER A 85 -4.33 -5.78 -12.16
C SER A 85 -5.02 -4.67 -12.94
N SER A 86 -5.83 -3.83 -12.27
CA SER A 86 -6.41 -2.62 -12.86
C SER A 86 -5.41 -1.45 -12.94
N LEU A 87 -4.27 -1.54 -12.27
CA LEU A 87 -3.18 -0.57 -12.36
C LEU A 87 -2.24 -0.98 -13.49
N HIS A 88 -1.90 -0.04 -14.36
CA HIS A 88 -0.96 -0.31 -15.45
C HIS A 88 0.45 -0.51 -14.89
N LEU A 89 0.97 -1.73 -15.05
CA LEU A 89 2.32 -2.09 -14.68
C LEU A 89 3.35 -1.59 -15.71
N PRO A 90 4.55 -1.20 -15.25
CA PRO A 90 5.66 -0.92 -16.15
C PRO A 90 6.11 -2.21 -16.86
N LYS A 91 6.84 -2.08 -17.96
CA LYS A 91 7.43 -3.24 -18.64
C LYS A 91 8.49 -3.92 -17.75
N PRO A 92 8.84 -5.21 -17.99
CA PRO A 92 9.76 -5.99 -17.16
C PRO A 92 11.16 -5.36 -16.91
N ASN A 93 11.57 -4.40 -17.76
CA ASN A 93 12.87 -3.71 -17.69
C ASN A 93 12.74 -2.22 -17.39
N GLU A 94 11.53 -1.75 -17.07
CA GLU A 94 11.27 -0.36 -16.72
C GLU A 94 11.02 -0.27 -15.21
N GLY A 95 11.45 0.86 -14.64
CA GLY A 95 11.19 1.18 -13.26
C GLY A 95 9.69 1.32 -12.94
N SER A 96 9.34 1.41 -11.66
CA SER A 96 7.98 1.63 -11.19
C SER A 96 7.27 2.72 -11.98
N SER A 97 6.08 2.43 -12.50
CA SER A 97 5.25 3.43 -13.18
C SER A 97 5.08 4.66 -12.28
N ARG A 98 5.11 5.87 -12.88
CA ARG A 98 4.90 7.15 -12.17
C ARG A 98 3.65 7.12 -11.29
N MET A 99 2.61 6.39 -11.72
CA MET A 99 1.38 6.20 -10.95
C MET A 99 1.62 5.42 -9.65
N ILE A 100 2.37 4.33 -9.72
CA ILE A 100 2.68 3.47 -8.57
C ILE A 100 3.55 4.26 -7.60
N ALA A 101 4.67 4.83 -8.07
CA ALA A 101 5.53 5.69 -7.26
C ALA A 101 4.78 6.85 -6.57
N SER A 102 3.78 7.43 -7.24
CA SER A 102 2.90 8.46 -6.65
C SER A 102 1.99 7.90 -5.55
N CYS A 103 1.34 6.75 -5.78
CA CYS A 103 0.53 6.07 -4.75
C CYS A 103 1.38 5.70 -3.54
N SER A 104 2.57 5.19 -3.81
CA SER A 104 3.57 4.83 -2.83
C SER A 104 3.93 6.07 -1.98
N SER A 105 4.39 7.16 -2.60
CA SER A 105 4.73 8.41 -1.90
C SER A 105 3.59 8.98 -1.06
N LYS A 106 2.35 8.94 -1.56
CA LYS A 106 1.18 9.46 -0.83
C LYS A 106 0.83 8.59 0.38
N THR A 107 0.97 7.27 0.23
CA THR A 107 0.76 6.32 1.32
C THR A 107 1.78 6.55 2.45
N GLU A 108 3.06 6.72 2.12
CA GLU A 108 4.09 7.08 3.09
C GLU A 108 3.76 8.39 3.81
N LYS A 109 3.39 9.44 3.06
CA LYS A 109 3.01 10.73 3.65
C LYS A 109 1.83 10.58 4.61
N PHE A 110 0.85 9.73 4.27
CA PHE A 110 -0.29 9.43 5.12
C PHE A 110 0.14 8.75 6.43
N LEU A 111 0.90 7.65 6.31
CA LEU A 111 1.37 6.85 7.45
C LEU A 111 2.22 7.68 8.41
N ARG A 112 3.09 8.54 7.88
CA ARG A 112 3.93 9.47 8.66
C ARG A 112 3.12 10.45 9.53
N CYS A 113 1.88 10.74 9.14
CA CYS A 113 1.01 11.67 9.86
C CYS A 113 0.10 10.99 10.89
N MET A 114 0.25 9.68 11.15
CA MET A 114 -0.57 8.96 12.12
C MET A 114 0.24 8.00 12.97
N TRP A 115 -0.38 7.51 14.04
CA TRP A 115 0.19 6.45 14.88
C TRP A 115 -0.16 5.10 14.27
N VAL A 116 0.87 4.40 13.78
CA VAL A 116 0.71 3.07 13.18
C VAL A 116 0.84 2.03 14.29
N HIS A 117 -0.15 1.16 14.40
CA HIS A 117 -0.20 0.09 15.41
C HIS A 117 -0.34 -1.30 14.79
N VAL A 118 -0.32 -1.38 13.46
CA VAL A 118 -0.42 -2.64 12.73
C VAL A 118 0.92 -2.92 12.07
N ALA A 119 1.50 -4.06 12.43
CA ALA A 119 2.58 -4.66 11.68
C ALA A 119 2.00 -5.67 10.69
N LEU A 120 2.45 -5.62 9.45
CA LEU A 120 2.20 -6.65 8.46
C LEU A 120 3.50 -7.41 8.22
N THR A 121 3.38 -8.72 8.00
CA THR A 121 4.49 -9.52 7.48
C THR A 121 4.42 -9.48 5.97
N GLY A 122 5.56 -9.33 5.31
CA GLY A 122 5.64 -9.45 3.86
C GLY A 122 5.15 -10.84 3.40
N PRO A 123 4.77 -10.96 2.13
CA PRO A 123 4.39 -12.26 1.57
C PRO A 123 5.53 -13.26 1.75
N LYS A 124 5.20 -14.45 2.26
CA LYS A 124 6.16 -15.54 2.48
C LYS A 124 6.40 -16.28 1.16
N GLY A 125 7.13 -15.64 0.25
CA GLY A 125 7.85 -16.28 -0.85
C GLY A 125 7.04 -17.28 -1.68
N ILE A 126 5.85 -16.91 -2.17
CA ILE A 126 5.30 -17.60 -3.34
C ILE A 126 6.01 -16.99 -4.55
N CYS A 127 7.31 -17.24 -4.68
CA CYS A 127 8.00 -16.88 -5.92
C CYS A 127 7.20 -17.49 -7.08
N CYS A 128 6.97 -16.73 -8.15
CA CYS A 128 6.47 -17.37 -9.36
C CYS A 128 7.44 -18.49 -9.75
N ASN A 129 6.94 -19.54 -10.38
CA ASN A 129 7.79 -20.59 -10.94
C ASN A 129 8.53 -20.09 -12.21
N CYS A 130 8.98 -18.84 -12.16
CA CYS A 130 9.64 -18.08 -13.19
C CYS A 130 11.15 -18.30 -13.03
N ASP A 131 11.85 -18.53 -14.13
CA ASP A 131 13.32 -18.52 -14.17
C ASP A 131 13.80 -17.07 -14.02
N CYS A 132 13.65 -16.51 -12.82
CA CYS A 132 14.15 -15.18 -12.51
C CYS A 132 15.65 -15.29 -12.19
N ASP A 133 16.47 -15.32 -13.26
CA ASP A 133 17.92 -15.05 -13.22
C ASP A 133 18.18 -13.57 -12.87
N ILE A 134 17.65 -13.09 -11.75
CA ILE A 134 18.26 -11.95 -11.08
C ILE A 134 19.38 -12.58 -10.27
N GLU A 135 20.60 -12.59 -10.82
CA GLU A 135 21.79 -13.04 -10.11
C GLU A 135 21.72 -12.56 -8.65
N GLU A 136 21.50 -13.50 -7.73
CA GLU A 136 21.77 -13.27 -6.33
C GLU A 136 23.26 -12.97 -6.24
N LYS A 137 23.63 -11.68 -6.27
CA LYS A 137 24.96 -11.30 -5.81
C LYS A 137 25.10 -11.92 -4.41
N PRO A 138 26.11 -12.77 -4.14
CA PRO A 138 26.16 -13.64 -2.95
C PRO A 138 26.28 -12.91 -1.60
N ASN A 139 26.11 -11.58 -1.58
CA ASN A 139 26.35 -10.73 -0.42
C ASN A 139 25.12 -9.94 0.05
N HIS A 140 23.93 -10.10 -0.54
CA HIS A 140 22.71 -9.69 0.17
C HIS A 140 22.32 -10.78 1.16
N SER A 141 23.16 -10.88 2.19
CA SER A 141 22.73 -11.03 3.56
C SER A 141 21.30 -10.50 3.76
N THR A 142 20.56 -11.18 4.63
CA THR A 142 19.52 -10.58 5.45
C THR A 142 20.09 -9.33 6.15
N SER A 143 20.32 -8.25 5.40
CA SER A 143 20.67 -6.95 5.89
C SER A 143 19.37 -6.18 5.91
N THR A 144 18.92 -6.00 7.14
CA THR A 144 17.95 -5.01 7.58
C THR A 144 18.50 -3.61 7.29
N GLU A 145 18.81 -3.29 6.04
CA GLU A 145 19.09 -1.93 5.57
C GLU A 145 17.89 -1.50 4.72
N CYS A 146 17.20 -0.48 5.24
CA CYS A 146 16.01 0.12 4.64
C CYS A 146 16.26 0.54 3.19
N GLN A 147 15.92 -0.32 2.23
CA GLN A 147 15.67 0.14 0.86
C GLN A 147 14.46 1.08 0.93
N THR A 148 14.70 2.36 0.64
CA THR A 148 13.65 3.36 0.52
C THR A 148 12.86 3.12 -0.78
N TRP A 149 11.58 3.47 -0.77
CA TRP A 149 10.70 3.31 -1.94
C TRP A 149 11.25 3.99 -3.21
N ASP A 150 12.05 5.04 -3.04
CA ASP A 150 12.68 5.75 -4.15
C ASP A 150 13.83 4.95 -4.80
N ALA A 151 14.67 4.27 -4.02
CA ALA A 151 15.78 3.46 -4.54
C ALA A 151 15.29 2.16 -5.20
N SER A 152 14.11 1.69 -4.81
CA SER A 152 13.51 0.49 -5.39
C SER A 152 12.88 0.72 -6.76
N ASN A 153 12.57 1.96 -7.13
CA ASN A 153 11.85 2.26 -8.35
C ASN A 153 12.61 1.93 -9.63
N ASP A 154 13.94 1.76 -9.60
CA ASP A 154 14.75 1.50 -10.81
C ASP A 154 15.09 0.03 -11.05
N VAL A 155 14.54 -0.88 -10.24
CA VAL A 155 14.85 -2.31 -10.36
C VAL A 155 13.74 -3.00 -11.18
N GLY A 156 14.16 -3.65 -12.25
CA GLY A 156 13.28 -4.46 -13.11
C GLY A 156 12.60 -5.62 -12.36
N HIS A 157 11.61 -6.23 -13.01
CA HIS A 157 10.83 -7.31 -12.42
C HIS A 157 10.52 -8.39 -13.45
N CYS A 158 10.48 -9.64 -12.99
CA CYS A 158 10.30 -10.80 -13.84
C CYS A 158 8.86 -10.94 -14.38
N CYS A 159 7.88 -10.57 -13.55
CA CYS A 159 6.45 -10.63 -13.81
C CYS A 159 5.67 -9.78 -12.80
N ASP A 160 4.37 -9.62 -13.02
CA ASP A 160 3.45 -8.87 -12.15
C ASP A 160 3.50 -9.36 -10.70
N TYR A 161 3.60 -10.68 -10.48
CA TYR A 161 3.70 -11.24 -9.14
C TYR A 161 4.99 -10.78 -8.45
N CYS A 162 6.15 -10.96 -9.09
CA CYS A 162 7.47 -10.50 -8.59
C CYS A 162 7.42 -9.02 -8.20
N PHE A 163 6.81 -8.19 -9.04
CA PHE A 163 6.69 -6.75 -8.81
C PHE A 163 5.88 -6.45 -7.54
N TRP A 164 4.66 -7.00 -7.43
CA TRP A 164 3.79 -6.71 -6.30
C TRP A 164 4.25 -7.35 -4.99
N ASP A 165 4.94 -8.49 -5.04
CA ASP A 165 5.56 -9.12 -3.87
C ASP A 165 6.66 -8.23 -3.28
N ARG A 166 7.51 -7.69 -4.16
CA ARG A 166 8.54 -6.71 -3.79
C ARG A 166 7.91 -5.43 -3.22
N GLU A 167 6.90 -4.88 -3.88
CA GLU A 167 6.20 -3.69 -3.42
C GLU A 167 5.55 -3.90 -2.04
N ALA A 168 4.98 -5.10 -1.79
CA ALA A 168 4.43 -5.48 -0.50
C ALA A 168 5.50 -5.60 0.59
N ASN A 169 6.68 -6.12 0.27
CA ASN A 169 7.82 -6.17 1.20
C ASN A 169 8.34 -4.78 1.55
N LEU A 170 8.45 -3.90 0.56
CA LEU A 170 8.78 -2.49 0.75
C LEU A 170 7.73 -1.79 1.63
N PHE A 171 6.45 -2.09 1.43
CA PHE A 171 5.36 -1.57 2.26
C PHE A 171 5.47 -2.04 3.72
N CYS A 172 5.76 -3.31 3.96
CA CYS A 172 5.95 -3.83 5.32
C CYS A 172 7.14 -3.19 6.02
N SER A 173 8.25 -2.93 5.31
CA SER A 173 9.40 -2.18 5.82
C SER A 173 9.03 -0.75 6.19
N LEU A 174 8.21 -0.08 5.37
CA LEU A 174 7.69 1.25 5.66
C LEU A 174 6.82 1.27 6.92
N LEU A 175 5.94 0.28 7.10
CA LEU A 175 5.11 0.17 8.31
C LEU A 175 5.95 0.02 9.57
N ARG A 176 7.00 -0.81 9.52
CA ARG A 176 7.94 -0.99 10.64
C ARG A 176 8.61 0.31 11.07
N LYS A 177 8.94 1.19 10.12
CA LYS A 177 9.53 2.52 10.40
C LYS A 177 8.60 3.43 11.23
N TYR A 178 7.28 3.30 11.05
CA TYR A 178 6.29 4.16 11.72
C TYR A 178 5.52 3.45 12.85
N LEU A 179 5.85 2.17 13.11
CA LEU A 179 5.19 1.38 14.13
C LEU A 179 5.47 1.97 15.52
N VAL A 180 4.41 2.25 16.26
CA VAL A 180 4.50 2.68 17.65
C VAL A 180 4.78 1.45 18.51
N ASN A 181 5.97 1.41 19.10
CA ASN A 181 6.40 0.38 20.07
C ASN A 181 5.67 0.52 21.41
#